data_AF-A0A7K4GMK9-F1
#
_entry.id   AF-A0A7K4GMK9-F1
#
_cell.length_a   1.000
_cell.length_b   1.000
_cell.length_c   1.000
_cell.angle_alpha   90.00
_cell.angle_beta   90.00
_cell.angle_gamma   90.00
#
_symmetry.space_group_name_H-M   'P 1'
#
loop_
_entity.id
_entity.type
_entity.pdbx_description
1 polymer ?
#
loop_
_entity_poly.entity_id
_entity_poly.type
_entity_poly.pdbx_seq_one_letter_code
_entity_poly.pdbx_strand_id
1 'polypeptide(L)'
;MEDPVLKDYIIGDIVREAEQKGLIIEKVFVENFIDNFINQYERLPKKNEIKPIVSSYLKMLEKQAPVSKIKHESITLKSSSNVIDPVIKNFIQKKNLINSIKNDGLFTHSGEILTIPKPIRRRLCPICEDENWYKIHESIDKNDIISHFPRVYGKIYTCSGCGCIWKEK
;
A
#
# COMPACT_ATOMS: atom_id res chain seq x y z
N MET A 1 -7.51 16.90 27.72
CA MET A 1 -8.53 15.87 28.02
C MET A 1 -9.40 15.84 26.77
N GLU A 2 -9.13 14.93 25.85
CA GLU A 2 -9.85 14.87 24.56
C GLU A 2 -11.24 14.27 24.78
N ASP A 3 -12.24 14.89 24.18
CA ASP A 3 -13.66 14.66 24.47
C ASP A 3 -14.10 13.29 23.91
N PRO A 4 -14.42 12.28 24.75
CA PRO A 4 -14.74 10.92 24.30
C PRO A 4 -15.91 10.88 23.30
N VAL A 5 -16.84 11.83 23.44
CA VAL A 5 -18.03 11.97 22.59
C VAL A 5 -17.65 12.31 21.14
N LEU A 6 -16.60 13.11 20.94
CA LEU A 6 -16.17 13.52 19.61
C LEU A 6 -15.53 12.37 18.83
N LYS A 7 -14.81 11.49 19.53
CA LYS A 7 -14.21 10.28 18.96
C LYS A 7 -15.28 9.34 18.42
N ASP A 8 -16.31 9.06 19.21
CA ASP A 8 -17.44 8.21 18.79
C ASP A 8 -18.19 8.78 17.59
N TYR A 9 -18.37 10.10 17.53
CA TYR A 9 -19.00 10.76 16.39
C TYR A 9 -18.20 10.57 15.09
N ILE A 10 -16.88 10.73 15.14
CA ILE A 10 -16.00 10.54 13.98
C ILE A 10 -15.99 9.07 13.53
N ILE A 11 -15.98 8.13 14.48
CA ILE A 11 -16.10 6.70 14.18
C ILE A 11 -17.41 6.43 13.42
N GLY A 12 -18.53 6.96 13.91
CA GLY A 12 -19.82 6.83 13.25
C GLY A 12 -19.84 7.45 11.85
N ASP A 13 -19.21 8.61 11.67
CA ASP A 13 -19.10 9.27 10.38
C ASP A 13 -18.27 8.46 9.36
N ILE A 14 -17.19 7.82 9.80
CA ILE A 14 -16.36 6.94 8.96
C ILE A 14 -17.13 5.69 8.55
N VAL A 15 -17.81 5.03 9.50
CA VAL A 15 -18.62 3.83 9.23
C VAL A 15 -19.71 4.17 8.22
N ARG A 16 -20.46 5.26 8.45
CA ARG A 16 -21.53 5.69 7.54
C ARG A 16 -21.03 6.01 6.13
N GLU A 17 -19.89 6.70 6.01
CA GLU A 17 -19.31 7.00 4.69
C GLU A 17 -18.80 5.73 3.98
N ALA A 18 -18.32 4.73 4.73
CA ALA A 18 -17.94 3.43 4.18
C ALA A 18 -19.16 2.65 3.68
N GLU A 19 -20.24 2.60 4.47
CA GLU A 19 -21.51 1.94 4.11
C GLU A 19 -22.15 2.57 2.86
N GLN A 20 -22.14 3.91 2.77
CA GLN A 20 -22.60 4.62 1.56
C GLN A 20 -21.82 4.23 0.30
N LYS A 21 -20.58 3.79 0.44
CA LYS A 21 -19.73 3.31 -0.66
C LYS A 21 -19.75 1.78 -0.81
N GLY A 22 -20.65 1.09 -0.10
CA GLY A 22 -20.85 -0.35 -0.21
C GLY A 22 -19.88 -1.22 0.62
N LEU A 23 -19.18 -0.63 1.59
CA LEU A 23 -18.31 -1.37 2.51
C LEU A 23 -18.99 -1.59 3.86
N ILE A 24 -18.84 -2.78 4.41
CA ILE A 24 -19.18 -3.09 5.79
C ILE A 24 -17.87 -3.13 6.57
N ILE A 25 -17.66 -2.17 7.48
CA ILE A 25 -16.46 -2.08 8.31
C ILE A 25 -16.86 -2.28 9.77
N GLU A 26 -16.16 -3.16 10.47
CA GLU A 26 -16.36 -3.35 11.90
C GLU A 26 -15.90 -2.13 12.70
N LYS A 27 -16.70 -1.74 13.71
CA LYS A 27 -16.41 -0.56 14.55
C LYS A 27 -15.02 -0.65 15.20
N VAL A 28 -14.61 -1.84 15.63
CA VAL A 28 -13.30 -2.12 16.26
C VAL A 28 -12.14 -1.73 15.36
N PHE A 29 -12.28 -1.93 14.04
CA PHE A 29 -11.23 -1.57 13.09
C PHE A 29 -11.10 -0.05 12.94
N VAL A 30 -12.23 0.67 12.93
CA VAL A 30 -12.24 2.13 12.87
C VAL A 30 -11.68 2.73 14.18
N GLU A 31 -12.00 2.14 15.32
CA GLU A 31 -11.43 2.52 16.62
C GLU A 31 -9.90 2.40 16.60
N ASN A 32 -9.36 1.24 16.18
CA ASN A 32 -7.92 1.04 16.04
C ASN A 32 -7.27 2.02 15.04
N PHE A 33 -7.96 2.34 13.94
CA PHE A 33 -7.49 3.34 13.00
C PHE A 33 -7.38 4.72 13.65
N ILE A 34 -8.41 5.13 14.40
CA ILE A 34 -8.43 6.43 15.09
C ILE A 34 -7.34 6.49 16.16
N ASP A 35 -7.13 5.41 16.93
CA ASP A 35 -6.07 5.35 17.93
C ASP A 35 -4.68 5.49 17.30
N ASN A 36 -4.43 4.78 16.19
CA ASN A 36 -3.20 4.94 15.43
C ASN A 36 -3.03 6.35 14.84
N PHE A 37 -4.13 6.96 14.39
CA PHE A 37 -4.13 8.30 13.83
C PHE A 37 -3.79 9.35 14.91
N ILE A 38 -4.37 9.23 16.10
CA ILE A 38 -4.07 10.10 17.24
C ILE A 38 -2.61 9.94 17.64
N ASN A 39 -2.10 8.71 17.74
CA ASN A 39 -0.70 8.46 18.10
C ASN A 39 0.29 9.07 17.09
N GLN A 40 -0.07 9.14 15.81
CA GLN A 40 0.81 9.65 14.76
C GLN A 40 0.73 11.17 14.58
N TYR A 41 -0.46 11.76 14.75
CA TYR A 41 -0.72 13.16 14.39
C TYR A 41 -1.14 14.04 15.58
N GLU A 42 -1.25 13.47 16.78
CA GLU A 42 -1.67 14.14 18.02
C GLU A 42 -3.01 14.89 17.87
N ARG A 43 -3.91 14.37 17.02
CA ARG A 43 -5.21 14.97 16.73
C ARG A 43 -6.19 13.96 16.17
N LEU A 44 -7.48 14.32 16.19
CA LEU A 44 -8.53 13.60 15.48
C LEU A 44 -8.61 13.98 13.98
N PRO A 45 -9.11 13.09 13.11
CA PRO A 45 -9.41 13.42 11.72
C PRO A 45 -10.49 14.50 11.63
N LYS A 46 -10.31 15.46 10.72
CA LYS A 46 -11.32 16.46 10.41
C LYS A 46 -12.40 15.86 9.52
N LYS A 47 -13.61 16.40 9.56
CA LYS A 47 -14.75 15.95 8.73
C LYS A 47 -14.44 15.88 7.22
N ASN A 48 -13.63 16.82 6.73
CA ASN A 48 -13.22 16.87 5.32
C ASN A 48 -12.18 15.78 4.95
N GLU A 49 -11.51 15.19 5.94
CA GLU A 49 -10.51 14.13 5.75
C GLU A 49 -11.17 12.73 5.73
N ILE A 50 -12.39 12.59 6.24
CA ILE A 50 -13.10 11.30 6.32
C ILE A 50 -13.33 10.69 4.93
N LYS A 51 -13.86 11.47 3.99
CA LYS A 51 -14.12 11.02 2.61
C LYS A 51 -12.86 10.52 1.89
N PRO A 52 -11.74 11.26 1.87
CA PRO A 52 -10.51 10.78 1.25
C PRO A 52 -9.89 9.59 2.00
N ILE A 53 -10.01 9.51 3.33
CA ILE A 53 -9.56 8.33 4.11
C ILE A 53 -10.30 7.07 3.63
N VAL A 54 -11.63 7.10 3.61
CA VAL A 54 -12.45 5.96 3.15
C VAL A 54 -12.18 5.64 1.68
N SER A 55 -12.04 6.66 0.83
CA SER A 55 -11.73 6.45 -0.60
C SER A 55 -10.34 5.84 -0.82
N SER A 56 -9.35 6.21 -0.01
CA SER A 56 -8.01 5.65 -0.10
C SER A 56 -8.01 4.17 0.31
N TYR A 57 -8.72 3.85 1.39
CA TYR A 57 -8.91 2.47 1.86
C TYR A 57 -9.59 1.60 0.78
N LEU A 58 -10.64 2.10 0.13
CA LEU A 58 -11.29 1.44 -1.01
C LEU A 58 -10.31 1.13 -2.15
N LYS A 59 -9.56 2.14 -2.60
CA LYS A 59 -8.57 1.96 -3.68
C LYS A 59 -7.49 0.96 -3.30
N MET A 60 -7.11 0.90 -2.03
CA MET A 60 -6.16 -0.10 -1.53
C MET A 60 -6.76 -1.51 -1.62
N LEU A 61 -8.02 -1.69 -1.24
CA LEU A 61 -8.73 -2.98 -1.36
C LEU A 61 -8.91 -3.41 -2.82
N GLU A 62 -9.31 -2.48 -3.70
CA GLU A 62 -9.48 -2.74 -5.14
C GLU A 62 -8.17 -3.16 -5.82
N LYS A 63 -7.04 -2.55 -5.44
CA LYS A 63 -5.71 -2.92 -5.95
C LYS A 63 -5.26 -4.31 -5.46
N GLN A 64 -5.76 -4.76 -4.32
CA GLN A 64 -5.38 -6.03 -3.69
C GLN A 64 -6.30 -7.19 -4.08
N ALA A 65 -7.51 -6.90 -4.56
CA ALA A 65 -8.36 -7.89 -5.20
C ALA A 65 -7.73 -8.28 -6.55
N PRO A 66 -7.38 -9.56 -6.78
CA PRO A 66 -6.93 -10.00 -8.09
C PRO A 66 -8.03 -9.67 -9.10
N VAL A 67 -7.63 -9.17 -10.27
CA VAL A 67 -8.49 -8.78 -11.38
C VAL A 67 -9.41 -9.95 -11.77
N SER A 68 -10.60 -10.02 -11.17
CA SER A 68 -11.68 -10.88 -11.63
C SER A 68 -13.02 -10.32 -11.23
N LYS A 69 -13.72 -9.81 -12.25
CA LYS A 69 -15.15 -9.50 -12.35
C LYS A 69 -15.61 -8.19 -11.70
N ILE A 70 -15.37 -7.13 -12.46
CA ILE A 70 -16.36 -6.06 -12.62
C ILE A 70 -17.66 -6.73 -13.11
N LYS A 71 -18.64 -6.83 -12.23
CA LYS A 71 -20.05 -6.66 -12.57
C LYS A 71 -20.64 -5.73 -11.52
N HIS A 72 -20.94 -4.51 -11.94
CA HIS A 72 -21.91 -3.68 -11.26
C HIS A 72 -23.25 -4.40 -11.35
N GLU A 73 -23.69 -5.03 -10.26
CA GLU A 73 -25.07 -5.44 -10.09
C GLU A 73 -25.56 -4.94 -8.74
N SER A 74 -26.50 -4.01 -8.85
CA SER A 74 -27.31 -3.45 -7.78
C SER A 74 -27.91 -4.52 -6.88
N ILE A 75 -27.79 -4.28 -5.56
CA ILE A 75 -28.64 -4.72 -4.45
C ILE A 75 -29.44 -6.01 -4.70
N THR A 76 -29.09 -7.07 -3.97
CA THR A 76 -30.09 -7.97 -3.38
C THR A 76 -29.55 -8.59 -2.10
N LEU A 77 -30.24 -8.30 -1.00
CA LEU A 77 -30.08 -8.99 0.28
C LEU A 77 -30.26 -10.50 0.08
N LYS A 78 -29.31 -11.29 0.59
CA LYS A 78 -29.57 -12.52 1.34
C LYS A 78 -28.31 -12.97 2.08
N SER A 79 -28.46 -13.01 3.40
CA SER A 79 -27.62 -13.66 4.39
C SER A 79 -27.02 -14.99 3.93
N SER A 80 -25.70 -15.11 3.97
CA SER A 80 -25.04 -16.33 4.42
C SER A 80 -23.69 -15.97 5.04
N SER A 81 -23.58 -16.29 6.31
CA SER A 81 -22.44 -16.14 7.18
C SER A 81 -21.33 -17.15 6.83
N ASN A 82 -20.08 -16.79 7.15
CA ASN A 82 -18.91 -17.67 7.33
C ASN A 82 -17.91 -17.88 6.16
N VAL A 83 -17.32 -16.83 5.56
CA VAL A 83 -16.10 -17.01 4.73
C VAL A 83 -15.00 -15.95 4.91
N ILE A 84 -15.20 -14.89 5.72
CA ILE A 84 -14.29 -13.71 5.68
C ILE A 84 -13.08 -13.83 6.64
N ASP A 85 -13.15 -14.65 7.69
CA ASP A 85 -12.13 -14.74 8.74
C ASP A 85 -10.73 -15.28 8.37
N PRO A 86 -10.53 -16.25 7.45
CA PRO A 86 -9.19 -16.77 7.17
C PRO A 86 -8.36 -15.85 6.26
N VAL A 87 -9.00 -14.97 5.47
CA VAL A 87 -8.32 -14.09 4.52
C VAL A 87 -7.64 -12.93 5.25
N ILE A 88 -8.31 -12.36 6.26
CA ILE A 88 -7.81 -11.21 7.02
C ILE A 88 -6.63 -11.60 7.92
N LYS A 89 -6.67 -12.78 8.55
CA LYS A 89 -5.55 -13.28 9.38
C LYS A 89 -4.28 -13.55 8.56
N ASN A 90 -4.41 -14.14 7.38
CA ASN A 90 -3.29 -14.30 6.44
C ASN A 90 -2.75 -12.96 5.94
N PHE A 91 -3.61 -11.95 5.79
CA PHE A 91 -3.23 -10.59 5.39
C PHE A 91 -2.38 -9.87 6.45
N ILE A 92 -2.77 -9.98 7.72
CA ILE A 92 -2.04 -9.39 8.84
C ILE A 92 -0.65 -10.03 8.97
N GLN A 93 -0.55 -11.35 8.85
CA GLN A 93 0.74 -12.05 8.86
C GLN A 93 1.64 -11.62 7.71
N LYS A 94 1.11 -11.52 6.48
CA LYS A 94 1.90 -11.12 5.30
C LYS A 94 2.37 -9.66 5.37
N LYS A 95 1.52 -8.76 5.87
CA LYS A 95 1.87 -7.33 6.05
C LYS A 95 2.94 -7.14 7.14
N ASN A 96 2.86 -7.91 8.22
CA ASN A 96 3.87 -7.89 9.29
C ASN A 96 5.21 -8.45 8.81
N LEU A 97 5.21 -9.50 7.98
CA LEU A 97 6.42 -10.03 7.36
C LEU A 97 7.08 -9.00 6.42
N ILE A 98 6.28 -8.34 5.57
CA ILE A 98 6.79 -7.30 4.65
C ILE A 98 7.32 -6.09 5.43
N ASN A 99 6.68 -5.71 6.53
CA ASN A 99 7.17 -4.62 7.38
C ASN A 99 8.46 -5.01 8.15
N SER A 100 8.61 -6.27 8.57
CA SER A 100 9.89 -6.76 9.11
C SER A 100 11.00 -6.68 8.06
N ILE A 101 10.74 -7.12 6.83
CA ILE A 101 11.71 -7.06 5.72
C ILE A 101 12.08 -5.61 5.36
N LYS A 102 11.13 -4.67 5.48
CA LYS A 102 11.36 -3.23 5.26
C LYS A 102 12.24 -2.60 6.35
N ASN A 103 12.12 -3.05 7.59
CA ASN A 103 12.89 -2.52 8.71
C ASN A 103 14.28 -3.16 8.83
N ASP A 104 14.43 -4.43 8.43
CA ASP A 104 15.68 -5.19 8.55
C ASP A 104 16.63 -5.04 7.34
N GLY A 105 16.30 -4.20 6.36
CA GLY A 105 17.25 -3.86 5.28
C GLY A 105 17.78 -5.06 4.50
N LEU A 106 16.95 -6.12 4.31
CA LEU A 106 17.39 -7.41 3.76
C LEU A 106 18.11 -7.27 2.40
N PHE A 107 17.76 -6.27 1.60
CA PHE A 107 18.35 -5.99 0.29
C PHE A 107 19.40 -4.87 0.30
N THR A 108 19.60 -4.19 1.44
CA THR A 108 20.58 -3.10 1.57
C THR A 108 21.98 -3.59 1.90
N HIS A 109 22.10 -4.79 2.47
CA HIS A 109 23.39 -5.34 2.94
C HIS A 109 23.91 -6.53 2.14
N SER A 110 23.08 -7.22 1.35
CA SER A 110 23.49 -8.40 0.58
C SER A 110 24.15 -8.08 -0.76
N GLY A 111 24.03 -6.84 -1.27
CA GLY A 111 24.55 -6.46 -2.59
C GLY A 111 23.83 -7.14 -3.76
N GLU A 112 22.73 -7.83 -3.51
CA GLU A 112 21.96 -8.53 -4.54
C GLU A 112 21.13 -7.54 -5.37
N ILE A 113 21.28 -7.61 -6.68
CA ILE A 113 20.58 -6.73 -7.63
C ILE A 113 19.32 -7.44 -8.12
N LEU A 114 18.16 -6.86 -7.84
CA LEU A 114 16.89 -7.40 -8.33
C LEU A 114 16.77 -7.18 -9.84
N THR A 115 16.19 -8.13 -10.58
CA THR A 115 15.88 -7.96 -11.99
C THR A 115 14.36 -7.99 -12.16
N ILE A 116 13.80 -6.91 -12.69
CA ILE A 116 12.35 -6.73 -12.88
C ILE A 116 12.03 -6.44 -14.35
N PRO A 117 10.80 -6.75 -14.83
CA PRO A 117 10.39 -6.35 -16.16
C PRO A 117 10.28 -4.83 -16.26
N LYS A 118 10.62 -4.27 -17.43
CA LYS A 118 10.48 -2.83 -17.68
C LYS A 118 9.03 -2.36 -17.47
N PRO A 119 8.77 -1.40 -16.57
CA PRO A 119 7.41 -0.92 -16.33
C PRO A 119 6.89 -0.10 -17.52
N ILE A 120 5.59 -0.22 -17.82
CA ILE A 120 4.90 0.57 -18.84
C ILE A 120 4.72 2.03 -18.39
N ARG A 121 4.68 2.25 -17.07
CA ARG A 121 4.45 3.57 -16.45
C ARG A 121 5.76 4.16 -15.93
N ARG A 122 5.65 5.27 -15.19
CA ARG A 122 6.77 5.84 -14.44
C ARG A 122 7.37 4.78 -13.51
N ARG A 123 8.70 4.79 -13.40
CA ARG A 123 9.44 3.85 -12.56
C ARG A 123 9.05 4.05 -11.10
N LEU A 124 8.81 2.94 -10.43
CA LEU A 124 8.54 2.86 -9.00
C LEU A 124 9.56 1.91 -8.40
N CYS A 125 9.96 2.18 -7.16
CA CYS A 125 10.79 1.22 -6.44
C CYS A 125 10.01 -0.08 -6.23
N PRO A 126 10.59 -1.26 -6.53
CA PRO A 126 9.89 -2.54 -6.38
C PRO A 126 9.61 -2.92 -4.91
N ILE A 127 10.23 -2.24 -3.94
CA ILE A 127 10.07 -2.54 -2.51
C ILE A 127 9.17 -1.52 -1.80
N CYS A 128 9.46 -0.22 -1.93
CA CYS A 128 8.69 0.81 -1.24
C CYS A 128 7.50 1.32 -2.06
N GLU A 129 7.46 1.06 -3.37
CA GLU A 129 6.43 1.56 -4.30
C GLU A 129 6.21 3.08 -4.20
N ASP A 130 7.20 3.83 -3.71
CA ASP A 130 7.11 5.28 -3.57
C ASP A 130 6.92 5.94 -4.94
N GLU A 131 5.87 6.75 -5.06
CA GLU A 131 5.59 7.54 -6.27
C GLU A 131 6.55 8.73 -6.45
N ASN A 132 7.34 9.04 -5.40
CA ASN A 132 8.33 10.11 -5.44
C ASN A 132 9.58 9.69 -6.22
N TRP A 133 9.56 9.97 -7.51
CA TRP A 133 10.62 9.64 -8.47
C TRP A 133 11.99 10.25 -8.15
N TYR A 134 12.06 11.37 -7.41
CA TYR A 134 13.33 11.98 -7.01
C TYR A 134 14.16 11.09 -6.07
N LYS A 135 13.54 10.06 -5.47
CA LYS A 135 14.21 9.06 -4.65
C LYS A 135 14.84 7.91 -5.44
N ILE A 136 14.76 7.91 -6.77
CA ILE A 136 15.31 6.85 -7.62
C ILE A 136 16.52 7.39 -8.36
N HIS A 137 17.70 6.88 -8.02
CA HIS A 137 18.95 7.22 -8.68
C HIS A 137 19.27 6.18 -9.76
N GLU A 138 19.59 6.66 -10.96
CA GLU A 138 20.01 5.83 -12.09
C GLU A 138 21.54 5.88 -12.21
N SER A 139 22.17 4.72 -12.39
CA SER A 139 23.60 4.61 -12.71
C SER A 139 23.84 3.56 -13.79
N ILE A 140 25.06 3.56 -14.33
CA ILE A 140 25.44 2.66 -15.42
C ILE A 140 25.93 1.34 -14.83
N ASP A 141 25.39 0.23 -15.31
CA ASP A 141 25.92 -1.08 -14.98
C ASP A 141 26.96 -1.53 -16.00
N LYS A 142 28.23 -1.55 -15.58
CA LYS A 142 29.34 -1.99 -16.41
C LYS A 142 29.35 -3.51 -16.65
N ASN A 143 28.61 -4.28 -15.85
CA ASN A 143 28.54 -5.73 -15.96
C ASN A 143 27.49 -6.20 -16.97
N ASP A 144 26.55 -5.33 -17.37
CA ASP A 144 25.51 -5.64 -18.35
C ASP A 144 25.79 -4.87 -19.65
N ILE A 145 26.22 -5.58 -20.70
CA ILE A 145 26.54 -5.00 -22.01
C ILE A 145 25.37 -5.28 -22.95
N ILE A 146 24.63 -4.23 -23.32
CA ILE A 146 23.51 -4.29 -24.26
C ILE A 146 24.03 -4.42 -25.70
N SER A 147 25.10 -3.69 -26.03
CA SER A 147 25.74 -3.75 -27.35
C SER A 147 27.25 -3.57 -27.22
N HIS A 148 28.01 -4.33 -28.00
CA HIS A 148 29.47 -4.23 -28.02
C HIS A 148 29.98 -3.09 -28.91
N PHE A 149 29.26 -2.73 -29.99
CA PHE A 149 29.65 -1.66 -30.90
C PHE A 149 28.42 -1.00 -31.56
N PRO A 150 28.14 0.30 -31.29
CA PRO A 150 28.76 1.14 -30.26
C PRO A 150 28.58 0.50 -28.87
N ARG A 151 29.54 0.69 -27.96
CA ARG A 151 29.49 0.08 -26.64
C ARG A 151 28.39 0.72 -25.80
N VAL A 152 27.34 -0.03 -25.50
CA VAL A 152 26.18 0.41 -24.70
C VAL A 152 26.03 -0.50 -23.49
N TYR A 153 25.93 0.12 -22.32
CA TYR A 153 25.78 -0.56 -21.04
C TYR A 153 24.34 -0.48 -20.53
N GLY A 154 23.96 -1.46 -19.73
CA GLY A 154 22.71 -1.50 -18.99
C GLY A 154 22.63 -0.42 -17.92
N LYS A 155 21.42 -0.24 -17.39
CA LYS A 155 21.12 0.71 -16.32
C LYS A 155 20.78 -0.03 -15.05
N ILE A 156 21.23 0.51 -13.93
CA ILE A 156 20.87 0.06 -12.60
C ILE A 156 20.25 1.21 -11.82
N TYR A 157 19.28 0.89 -10.98
CA TYR A 157 18.49 1.86 -10.23
C TYR A 157 18.65 1.59 -8.75
N THR A 158 18.77 2.66 -7.97
CA THR A 158 18.90 2.61 -6.51
C THR A 158 17.84 3.51 -5.87
N CYS A 159 17.12 2.99 -4.87
CA CYS A 159 16.15 3.78 -4.11
C CYS A 159 16.81 4.42 -2.89
N SER A 160 16.73 5.74 -2.73
CA SER A 160 17.24 6.46 -1.54
C SER A 160 16.37 6.24 -0.30
N GLY A 161 15.13 5.74 -0.46
CA GLY A 161 14.21 5.48 0.64
C GLY A 161 14.48 4.15 1.35
N CYS A 162 14.59 3.07 0.59
CA CYS A 162 14.76 1.72 1.13
C CYS A 162 16.10 1.05 0.75
N GLY A 163 16.97 1.74 0.01
CA GLY A 163 18.28 1.23 -0.41
C GLY A 163 18.25 0.10 -1.44
N CYS A 164 17.07 -0.30 -1.92
CA CYS A 164 16.92 -1.34 -2.95
C CYS A 164 17.69 -0.99 -4.22
N ILE A 165 18.39 -1.98 -4.78
CA ILE A 165 19.08 -1.88 -6.06
C ILE A 165 18.42 -2.85 -7.06
N TRP A 166 18.08 -2.38 -8.26
CA TRP A 166 17.46 -3.23 -9.28
C TRP A 166 17.83 -2.84 -10.72
N LYS A 167 17.57 -3.75 -11.66
CA LYS A 167 17.70 -3.61 -13.10
C LYS A 167 16.37 -3.90 -13.79
N GLU A 168 16.16 -3.28 -14.94
CA GLU A 168 15.00 -3.50 -15.78
C GLU A 168 15.42 -4.33 -17.00
N LYS A 169 14.68 -5.41 -17.29
CA LYS A 169 14.87 -6.25 -18.48
C LYS A 169 13.61 -6.27 -19.35
#